data_AF-A0A7S4C4C9-F1
#
_entry.id   AF-A0A7S4C4C9-F1
#
_cell.length_a   1.000
_cell.length_b   1.000
_cell.length_c   1.000
_cell.angle_alpha   90.00
_cell.angle_beta   90.00
_cell.angle_gamma   90.00
#
_symmetry.space_group_name_H-M   'P 1'
#
loop_
_entity.id
_entity.type
_entity.pdbx_description
1 polymer ?
#
loop_
_entity_poly.entity_id
_entity_poly.type
_entity_poly.pdbx_seq_one_letter_code
_entity_poly.pdbx_strand_id
1 'polypeptide(L)'
;GDELAQCDCLVVLLTRRVLAEPNVLLAVWHAVQLNVPVFTVKLTNGGYDFDQARKALRSLRSSLSLNAVAMIEQQLPAGTTLADFQQLLIETLLSLISLSWQTE
;
A
#
# COMPACT_ATOMS: atom_id res chain seq x y z
N GLY A 1 -11.64 8.86 1.40
CA GLY A 1 -12.14 8.41 0.09
C GLY A 1 -12.23 9.57 -0.89
N ASP A 2 -12.81 10.69 -0.46
CA ASP A 2 -13.11 11.84 -1.35
C ASP A 2 -11.85 12.59 -1.86
N GLU A 3 -10.85 12.78 -1.00
CA GLU A 3 -9.65 13.55 -1.32
C GLU A 3 -8.78 12.89 -2.41
N LEU A 4 -8.74 11.55 -2.47
CA LEU A 4 -7.95 10.83 -3.48
C LEU A 4 -8.53 10.99 -4.88
N ALA A 5 -9.85 11.14 -5.03
CA ALA A 5 -10.49 11.32 -6.32
C ALA A 5 -10.18 12.69 -6.95
N GLN A 6 -9.68 13.64 -6.16
CA GLN A 6 -9.29 14.98 -6.61
C GLN A 6 -7.78 15.08 -6.89
N CYS A 7 -7.00 14.03 -6.61
CA CYS A 7 -5.56 14.00 -6.79
C CYS A 7 -5.16 13.42 -8.15
N ASP A 8 -4.16 14.02 -8.81
CA ASP A 8 -3.60 13.50 -10.07
C ASP A 8 -2.78 12.21 -9.89
N CYS A 9 -2.22 11.99 -8.70
CA CYS A 9 -1.48 10.78 -8.36
C CYS A 9 -1.35 10.59 -6.84
N LEU A 10 -1.04 9.36 -6.42
CA LEU A 10 -0.66 9.01 -5.06
C LEU A 10 0.83 8.66 -5.01
N VAL A 11 1.60 9.35 -4.17
CA VAL A 11 3.02 9.04 -3.94
C VAL A 11 3.18 8.32 -2.60
N VAL A 12 3.70 7.09 -2.64
CA VAL A 12 3.99 6.27 -1.46
C VAL A 12 5.47 6.32 -1.15
N LEU A 13 5.82 6.94 -0.02
CA LEU A 13 7.19 6.98 0.48
C LEU A 13 7.54 5.65 1.16
N LEU A 14 8.45 4.91 0.54
CA LEU A 14 8.88 3.61 1.05
C LEU A 14 9.81 3.80 2.25
N THR A 15 9.21 3.79 3.44
CA THR A 15 9.88 3.84 4.75
C THR A 15 9.62 2.55 5.53
N ARG A 16 10.45 2.24 6.54
CA ARG A 16 10.39 0.97 7.30
C ARG A 16 8.99 0.51 7.73
N ARG A 17 8.05 1.41 8.01
CA ARG A 17 6.72 1.07 8.57
C ARG A 17 5.54 1.39 7.64
N VAL A 18 5.78 1.85 6.41
CA VAL A 18 4.71 2.31 5.51
C VAL A 18 3.65 1.23 5.25
N LEU A 19 4.04 -0.04 5.20
CA LEU A 19 3.14 -1.18 4.96
C LEU A 19 2.46 -1.72 6.23
N ALA A 20 2.85 -1.23 7.40
CA ALA A 20 2.19 -1.55 8.66
C ALA A 20 1.07 -0.55 8.99
N GLU A 21 0.98 0.56 8.26
CA GLU A 21 -0.01 1.61 8.47
C GLU A 21 -1.28 1.30 7.63
N PRO A 22 -2.40 0.92 8.26
CA PRO A 22 -3.60 0.50 7.55
C PRO A 22 -4.18 1.60 6.64
N ASN A 23 -4.03 2.86 7.04
CA ASN A 23 -4.48 4.00 6.23
C ASN A 23 -3.71 4.11 4.91
N VAL A 24 -2.42 3.77 4.90
CA VAL A 24 -1.62 3.79 3.67
C VAL A 24 -2.04 2.66 2.74
N LEU A 25 -2.27 1.46 3.28
CA LEU A 25 -2.76 0.32 2.50
C LEU A 25 -4.13 0.62 1.87
N LEU A 26 -5.03 1.22 2.64
CA LEU A 26 -6.34 1.66 2.15
C LEU A 26 -6.24 2.77 1.10
N ALA A 27 -5.32 3.72 1.27
CA ALA A 27 -5.09 4.78 0.29
C ALA A 27 -4.60 4.22 -1.05
N VAL A 28 -3.65 3.28 -1.02
CA VAL A 28 -3.16 2.60 -2.23
C VAL A 28 -4.29 1.83 -2.90
N TRP A 29 -5.06 1.06 -2.14
CA TRP A 29 -6.19 0.32 -2.69
C TRP A 29 -7.22 1.25 -3.32
N HIS A 30 -7.62 2.33 -2.64
CA HIS A 30 -8.53 3.33 -3.19
C HIS A 30 -7.98 3.99 -4.46
N ALA A 31 -6.70 4.35 -4.49
CA ALA A 31 -6.09 4.94 -5.68
C ALA A 31 -6.19 4.00 -6.89
N VAL A 32 -5.93 2.70 -6.69
CA VAL A 32 -6.09 1.69 -7.75
C VAL A 32 -7.54 1.59 -8.22
N GLN A 33 -8.51 1.56 -7.31
CA GLN A 33 -9.94 1.50 -7.68
C GLN A 33 -10.40 2.76 -8.45
N LEU A 34 -9.84 3.92 -8.10
CA LEU A 34 -10.14 5.20 -8.74
C LEU A 34 -9.32 5.44 -10.02
N ASN A 35 -8.49 4.49 -10.45
CA ASN A 35 -7.52 4.66 -11.55
C ASN A 35 -6.57 5.85 -11.37
N VAL A 36 -6.30 6.24 -10.11
CA VAL A 36 -5.32 7.26 -9.76
C VAL A 36 -3.93 6.61 -9.81
N PRO A 37 -2.99 7.14 -10.63
CA PRO A 37 -1.63 6.62 -10.70
C PRO A 37 -0.96 6.57 -9.33
N VAL A 38 -0.40 5.41 -8.97
CA VAL A 38 0.37 5.23 -7.74
C VAL A 38 1.86 5.20 -8.10
N PHE A 39 2.67 5.99 -7.41
CA PHE A 39 4.13 5.98 -7.53
C PHE A 39 4.75 5.58 -6.20
N THR A 40 5.82 4.79 -6.23
CA THR A 40 6.59 4.49 -5.03
C THR A 40 7.94 5.20 -5.09
N VAL A 41 8.33 5.84 -3.99
CA VAL A 41 9.61 6.53 -3.87
C VAL A 41 10.39 5.90 -2.74
N LYS A 42 11.51 5.27 -3.08
CA LYS A 42 12.43 4.74 -2.10
C LYS A 42 13.31 5.86 -1.54
N LEU A 43 13.23 6.09 -0.24
CA LEU A 43 14.15 7.00 0.44
C LEU A 43 15.47 6.29 0.75
N THR A 44 16.58 6.84 0.27
CA THR A 44 17.93 6.40 0.67
C THR A 44 18.06 6.52 2.19
N ASN A 45 18.54 5.46 2.85
CA ASN A 45 18.59 5.33 4.32
C ASN A 45 17.22 5.31 5.05
N GLY A 46 16.08 5.27 4.33
CA GLY A 46 14.74 5.20 4.92
C GLY A 46 14.36 3.85 5.55
N GLY A 47 15.28 2.88 5.51
CA GLY A 47 15.12 1.58 6.17
C GLY A 47 14.08 0.66 5.56
N TYR A 48 13.61 0.95 4.33
CA TYR A 48 12.71 0.08 3.60
C TYR A 48 13.47 -1.07 2.93
N ASP A 49 13.05 -2.28 3.28
CA ASP A 49 13.60 -3.53 2.77
C ASP A 49 12.52 -4.21 1.91
N PHE A 50 12.81 -4.37 0.62
CA PHE A 50 11.87 -4.93 -0.34
C PHE A 50 11.50 -6.38 -0.04
N ASP A 51 12.44 -7.19 0.47
CA ASP A 51 12.18 -8.58 0.79
C ASP A 51 11.30 -8.68 2.04
N GLN A 52 11.59 -7.84 3.05
CA GLN A 52 10.73 -7.72 4.23
C GLN A 52 9.35 -7.15 3.89
N ALA A 53 9.27 -6.16 2.99
CA ALA A 53 8.02 -5.61 2.50
C ALA A 53 7.16 -6.66 1.79
N ARG A 54 7.78 -7.46 0.91
CA ARG A 54 7.11 -8.57 0.24
C ARG A 54 6.61 -9.62 1.23
N LYS A 55 7.42 -9.95 2.25
CA LYS A 55 7.01 -10.84 3.34
C LYS A 55 5.86 -10.24 4.16
N ALA A 56 5.94 -8.95 4.51
CA ALA A 56 4.90 -8.24 5.25
C ALA A 56 3.57 -8.18 4.49
N LEU A 57 3.60 -7.92 3.18
CA LEU A 57 2.42 -7.97 2.30
C LEU A 57 1.87 -9.39 2.13
N ARG A 58 2.73 -10.42 2.10
CA ARG A 58 2.27 -11.83 2.05
C ARG A 58 1.69 -12.32 3.37
N SER A 59 2.15 -11.75 4.48
CA SER A 59 1.70 -12.07 5.84
C SER A 59 0.81 -10.97 6.41
N LEU A 60 0.12 -10.18 5.56
CA LEU A 60 -0.62 -8.98 5.95
C LEU A 60 -1.62 -9.24 7.08
N ARG A 61 -2.36 -10.34 6.98
CA ARG A 61 -3.34 -10.76 8.00
C ARG A 61 -2.71 -11.07 9.36
N SER A 62 -1.46 -11.52 9.38
CA SER A 62 -0.72 -11.86 10.60
C SER A 62 0.14 -10.70 11.12
N SER A 63 0.45 -9.72 10.26
CA SER A 63 1.26 -8.55 10.59
C SER A 63 0.43 -7.35 11.04
N LEU A 64 -0.83 -7.26 10.61
CA LEU A 64 -1.78 -6.24 11.05
C LEU A 64 -2.43 -6.61 12.39
N SER A 65 -2.71 -5.60 13.20
CA SER A 65 -3.51 -5.78 14.41
C SER A 65 -4.95 -6.14 14.06
N LEU A 66 -5.66 -6.85 14.96
CA LEU A 66 -7.08 -7.18 14.78
C LEU A 66 -7.93 -5.93 14.48
N ASN A 67 -7.59 -4.80 15.11
CA ASN A 67 -8.27 -3.52 14.86
C ASN A 67 -8.01 -3.00 13.45
N ALA A 68 -6.76 -3.10 12.96
CA ALA A 68 -6.41 -2.70 11.60
C ALA A 68 -7.11 -3.57 10.54
N VAL A 69 -7.20 -4.89 10.79
CA VAL A 69 -7.94 -5.82 9.92
C VAL A 69 -9.42 -5.45 9.89
N ALA A 70 -10.04 -5.24 11.06
CA ALA A 70 -11.45 -4.85 11.13
C ALA A 70 -11.71 -3.50 10.43
N MET A 71 -10.80 -2.53 10.56
CA MET A 71 -10.90 -1.25 9.84
C MET A 71 -10.84 -1.43 8.32
N ILE A 72 -9.94 -2.29 7.83
CA ILE A 72 -9.83 -2.58 6.39
C ILE A 72 -11.12 -3.27 5.91
N GLU A 73 -11.58 -4.31 6.60
CA GLU A 73 -12.79 -5.05 6.24
C GLU A 73 -14.04 -4.16 6.22
N GLN A 74 -14.13 -3.16 7.10
CA GLN A 74 -15.23 -2.17 7.10
C GLN A 74 -15.21 -1.21 5.91
N GLN A 75 -14.04 -0.96 5.32
CA GLN A 75 -13.86 -0.05 4.18
C GLN A 75 -13.91 -0.78 2.84
N LEU A 76 -13.84 -2.12 2.84
CA LEU A 76 -13.95 -2.91 1.63
C LEU A 76 -15.40 -2.97 1.13
N PRO A 77 -15.63 -2.88 -0.19
CA PRO A 77 -16.96 -3.03 -0.76
C PRO A 77 -17.45 -4.48 -0.60
N ALA A 78 -18.78 -4.64 -0.54
CA ALA A 78 -19.40 -5.95 -0.41
C ALA A 78 -18.93 -6.89 -1.53
N GLY A 79 -18.31 -8.01 -1.14
CA GLY A 79 -17.77 -9.02 -2.06
C GLY A 79 -16.26 -8.97 -2.29
N THR A 80 -15.54 -7.95 -1.80
CA THR A 80 -14.07 -7.96 -1.77
C THR A 80 -13.56 -8.55 -0.47
N THR A 81 -12.75 -9.60 -0.55
CA THR A 81 -12.14 -10.21 0.63
C THR A 81 -10.81 -9.55 0.98
N LEU A 82 -10.35 -9.76 2.22
CA LEU A 82 -9.00 -9.35 2.62
C LEU A 82 -7.90 -9.98 1.73
N ALA A 83 -8.16 -11.17 1.16
CA ALA A 83 -7.23 -11.83 0.25
C ALA A 83 -7.14 -11.08 -1.09
N ASP A 84 -8.26 -10.63 -1.64
CA ASP A 84 -8.31 -9.82 -2.87
C ASP A 84 -7.60 -8.47 -2.67
N PHE A 85 -7.87 -7.83 -1.52
CA PHE A 85 -7.19 -6.61 -1.10
C PHE A 85 -5.67 -6.81 -1.04
N GLN A 86 -5.24 -7.89 -0.37
CA GLN A 86 -3.83 -8.22 -0.24
C GLN A 86 -3.17 -8.50 -1.59
N GLN A 87 -3.84 -9.24 -2.48
CA GLN A 87 -3.31 -9.56 -3.80
C GLN A 87 -3.14 -8.30 -4.66
N LEU A 88 -4.14 -7.41 -4.67
CA LEU A 88 -4.07 -6.14 -5.40
C LEU A 88 -2.91 -5.27 -4.92
N LEU A 89 -2.69 -5.20 -3.60
CA LEU A 89 -1.56 -4.47 -3.03
C LEU A 89 -0.22 -5.08 -3.43
N ILE A 90 -0.11 -6.41 -3.44
CA ILE A 90 1.12 -7.10 -3.89
C ILE A 90 1.40 -6.77 -5.35
N GLU A 91 0.41 -6.89 -6.23
CA GLU A 91 0.59 -6.64 -7.66
C GLU A 91 0.94 -5.16 -7.92
N THR A 92 0.22 -4.24 -7.28
CA THR A 92 0.44 -2.80 -7.44
C THR A 92 1.77 -2.37 -6.84
N LEU A 93 2.00 -2.62 -5.55
CA LEU A 93 3.21 -2.13 -4.89
C LEU A 93 4.46 -2.83 -5.37
N LEU A 94 4.42 -4.13 -5.72
CA LEU A 94 5.60 -4.81 -6.25
C LEU A 94 5.91 -4.43 -7.71
N SER A 95 4.91 -4.15 -8.54
CA SER A 95 5.14 -3.70 -9.92
C SER A 95 5.71 -2.27 -9.98
N LEU A 96 5.41 -1.43 -8.98
CA LEU A 96 5.83 -0.04 -8.91
C LEU A 96 7.24 0.19 -8.34
N ILE A 97 7.94 -0.86 -7.90
CA ILE A 97 9.27 -0.79 -7.26
C ILE A 97 10.37 -0.25 -8.20
N SER A 98 10.11 -0.06 -9.49
CA SER A 98 11.16 0.21 -10.48
C SER A 98 11.75 1.64 -10.48
N LEU A 99 11.28 2.59 -9.66
CA LEU A 99 11.82 3.96 -9.66
C LEU A 99 12.78 4.18 -8.48
N SER A 100 14.08 4.05 -8.75
CA SER A 100 15.13 4.43 -7.81
C SER A 100 15.42 5.92 -7.97
N TRP A 101 14.88 6.77 -7.10
CA TRP A 101 15.20 8.20 -7.09
C TRP A 101 16.60 8.41 -6.49
N GLN A 102 17.56 8.84 -7.30
CA GLN A 102 18.87 9.31 -6.84
C GLN A 102 18.82 10.83 -6.73
N THR A 103 19.24 11.36 -5.58
CA THR A 103 19.50 12.80 -5.42
C THR A 103 20.94 13.04 -5.83
N GLU A 104 21.16 13.91 -6.81
CA GLU A 104 22.49 14.45 -7.14
C GLU A 104 23.00 15.37 -6.03
#